data_AF-A0A076LPM3-F1
#
_entry.id   AF-A0A076LPM3-F1
#
_cell.length_a   1.000
_cell.length_b   1.000
_cell.length_c   1.000
_cell.angle_alpha   90.00
_cell.angle_beta   90.00
_cell.angle_gamma   90.00
#
_symmetry.space_group_name_H-M   'P 1'
#
loop_
_entity.id
_entity.type
_entity.pdbx_description
1 polymer ?
#
loop_
_entity_poly.entity_id
_entity_poly.type
_entity_poly.pdbx_seq_one_letter_code
_entity_poly.pdbx_strand_id
1 'polypeptide(L)'
;MSQVDKQALRTYAENANQGEWCSDDHDGVIADAGLNGNYYIAHSSGPDNQANARYIAAANPSAILALLDELDAAEKRIAELEARTVTLPPERFRYGESEYDDGYVNGWNAHGIETKVALRAAGIGVKEV
;
A
#
# COMPACT_ATOMS: atom_id res chain seq x y z
N MET A 1 8.48 -12.58 -8.35
CA MET A 1 8.99 -11.85 -7.17
C MET A 1 8.78 -12.75 -5.96
N SER A 2 9.79 -12.96 -5.12
CA SER A 2 9.56 -13.66 -3.86
C SER A 2 8.69 -12.78 -2.98
N GLN A 3 7.52 -13.26 -2.57
CA GLN A 3 6.66 -12.53 -1.66
C GLN A 3 7.27 -12.63 -0.27
N VAL A 4 7.66 -11.50 0.32
CA VAL A 4 8.05 -11.45 1.74
C VAL A 4 6.81 -11.83 2.55
N ASP A 5 6.95 -12.80 3.46
CA ASP A 5 5.89 -13.14 4.41
C ASP A 5 5.80 -12.02 5.47
N LYS A 6 4.90 -11.06 5.23
CA LYS A 6 4.68 -9.90 6.10
C LYS A 6 4.20 -10.29 7.50
N GLN A 7 3.42 -11.36 7.62
CA GLN A 7 2.91 -11.81 8.91
C GLN A 7 4.03 -12.44 9.73
N ALA A 8 4.82 -13.32 9.13
CA ALA A 8 5.99 -13.87 9.80
C ALA A 8 6.97 -12.77 10.22
N LEU A 9 7.26 -11.80 9.33
CA LEU A 9 8.16 -10.69 9.64
C LEU A 9 7.65 -9.82 10.79
N ARG A 10 6.33 -9.53 10.82
CA ARG A 10 5.68 -8.82 11.94
C ARG A 10 5.86 -9.60 13.24
N THR A 11 5.57 -10.91 13.25
CA THR A 11 5.76 -11.76 14.42
C THR A 11 7.21 -11.78 14.91
N TYR A 12 8.19 -11.84 14.00
CA TYR A 12 9.60 -11.77 14.41
C TYR A 12 9.96 -10.43 15.02
N ALA A 13 9.49 -9.33 14.43
CA ALA A 13 9.73 -7.99 14.96
C ALA A 13 9.06 -7.79 16.33
N GLU A 14 7.81 -8.20 16.53
CA GLU A 14 7.11 -8.09 17.83
C GLU A 14 7.81 -8.86 18.97
N ASN A 15 8.40 -10.02 18.65
CA ASN A 15 9.09 -10.86 19.64
C ASN A 15 10.57 -10.47 19.87
N ALA A 16 11.15 -9.66 18.99
CA ALA A 16 12.52 -9.20 19.13
C ALA A 16 12.64 -8.11 20.22
N ASN A 17 13.88 -7.74 20.57
CA ASN A 17 14.13 -6.69 21.55
C ASN A 17 13.59 -5.34 21.04
N GLN A 18 12.56 -4.81 21.68
CA GLN A 18 11.94 -3.54 21.28
C GLN A 18 12.81 -2.34 21.65
N GLY A 19 12.60 -1.23 20.94
CA GLY A 19 13.29 0.04 21.18
C GLY A 19 14.46 0.29 20.24
N GLU A 20 15.13 1.42 20.47
CA GLU A 20 16.26 1.86 19.65
C GLU A 20 17.47 0.94 19.80
N TRP A 21 18.11 0.66 18.68
CA TRP A 21 19.33 -0.13 18.60
C TRP A 21 20.45 0.77 18.06
N CYS A 22 21.66 0.64 18.60
CA CYS A 22 22.82 1.41 18.18
C CYS A 22 23.95 0.48 17.73
N SER A 23 24.75 0.92 16.75
CA SER A 23 26.00 0.25 16.40
C SER A 23 27.12 0.76 17.30
N ASP A 24 28.01 -0.11 17.76
CA ASP A 24 29.22 0.32 18.45
C ASP A 24 30.43 0.48 17.50
N ASP A 25 31.56 0.92 18.06
CA ASP A 25 32.83 1.07 17.35
C ASP A 25 33.53 -0.27 17.04
N HIS A 26 32.99 -1.40 17.52
CA HIS A 26 33.53 -2.76 17.41
C HIS A 26 32.60 -3.71 16.64
N ASP A 27 31.78 -3.15 15.74
CA ASP A 27 30.93 -3.87 14.79
C ASP A 27 29.78 -4.68 15.40
N GLY A 28 29.45 -4.38 16.65
CA GLY A 28 28.29 -4.88 17.36
C GLY A 28 27.05 -4.01 17.18
N VAL A 29 25.90 -4.65 17.34
CA VAL A 29 24.61 -3.98 17.50
C VAL A 29 24.18 -4.15 18.95
N ILE A 30 23.84 -3.05 19.61
CA ILE A 30 23.52 -3.00 21.03
C ILE A 30 22.13 -2.40 21.20
N ALA A 31 21.37 -2.88 22.20
CA ALA A 31 20.14 -2.20 22.59
C ALA A 31 20.48 -0.89 23.31
N ASP A 32 20.02 0.24 22.80
CA ASP A 32 20.33 1.56 23.36
C ASP A 32 19.65 1.77 24.73
N ALA A 33 18.44 1.21 24.90
CA ALA A 33 17.66 1.31 26.13
C ALA A 33 16.72 0.11 26.33
N GLY A 34 16.08 0.04 27.51
CA GLY A 34 15.09 -1.00 27.86
C GLY A 34 15.65 -2.14 28.71
N LEU A 35 14.88 -3.24 28.83
CA LEU A 35 15.24 -4.39 29.67
C LEU A 35 16.59 -5.03 29.28
N ASN A 36 16.97 -4.93 28.00
CA ASN A 36 18.25 -5.40 27.48
C ASN A 36 19.24 -4.26 27.18
N GLY A 37 19.06 -3.07 27.74
CA GLY A 37 19.97 -1.94 27.50
C GLY A 37 21.44 -2.32 27.74
N ASN A 38 22.32 -1.95 26.82
CA ASN A 38 23.74 -2.29 26.79
C ASN A 38 24.09 -3.77 26.52
N TYR A 39 23.12 -4.63 26.18
CA TYR A 39 23.41 -5.97 25.71
C TYR A 39 23.62 -6.00 24.19
N TYR A 40 24.59 -6.80 23.75
CA TYR A 40 24.78 -7.12 22.34
C TYR A 40 23.61 -7.93 21.79
N ILE A 41 23.04 -7.47 20.70
CA ILE A 41 21.95 -8.09 19.95
C ILE A 41 22.50 -8.92 18.79
N ALA A 42 23.51 -8.37 18.10
CA ALA A 42 24.17 -9.01 16.97
C ALA A 42 25.63 -8.55 16.88
N HIS A 43 26.45 -9.34 16.19
CA HIS A 43 27.81 -8.98 15.82
C HIS A 43 28.00 -9.24 14.32
N SER A 44 28.54 -8.25 13.62
CA SER A 44 28.87 -8.38 12.20
C SER A 44 30.37 -8.62 12.05
N SER A 45 30.76 -9.48 11.12
CA SER A 45 32.16 -9.76 10.82
C SER A 45 32.44 -9.60 9.32
N GLY A 46 33.71 -9.41 8.97
CA GLY A 46 34.15 -9.20 7.58
C GLY A 46 34.41 -7.73 7.26
N PRO A 47 34.75 -7.40 5.99
CA PRO A 47 35.19 -6.06 5.62
C PRO A 47 34.09 -4.99 5.73
N ASP A 48 32.82 -5.38 5.62
CA ASP A 48 31.67 -4.47 5.66
C ASP A 48 30.95 -4.49 7.02
N ASN A 49 31.60 -5.01 8.05
CA ASN A 49 31.00 -5.25 9.37
C ASN A 49 30.37 -4.01 10.00
N GLN A 50 31.04 -2.86 9.98
CA GLN A 50 30.50 -1.61 10.51
C GLN A 50 29.25 -1.16 9.73
N ALA A 51 29.25 -1.31 8.41
CA ALA A 51 28.08 -0.97 7.58
C ALA A 51 26.90 -1.91 7.87
N ASN A 52 27.17 -3.21 8.02
CA ASN A 52 26.16 -4.21 8.35
C ASN A 52 25.58 -3.98 9.75
N ALA A 53 26.40 -3.64 10.75
CA ALA A 53 25.93 -3.32 12.09
C ALA A 53 25.01 -2.10 12.08
N ARG A 54 25.40 -1.03 11.37
CA ARG A 54 24.54 0.15 11.19
C ARG A 54 23.23 -0.17 10.48
N TYR A 55 23.27 -1.00 9.45
CA TYR A 55 22.07 -1.44 8.74
C TYR A 55 21.13 -2.20 9.67
N ILE A 56 21.63 -3.17 10.44
CA ILE A 56 20.83 -3.96 11.39
C ILE A 56 20.25 -3.05 12.49
N ALA A 57 21.04 -2.12 13.02
CA ALA A 57 20.58 -1.15 14.03
C ALA A 57 19.46 -0.23 13.50
N ALA A 58 19.57 0.22 12.25
CA ALA A 58 18.53 1.01 11.59
C ALA A 58 17.28 0.17 11.24
N ALA A 59 17.47 -1.09 10.86
CA ALA A 59 16.41 -2.07 10.60
C ALA A 59 15.94 -2.76 11.88
N ASN A 60 15.88 -2.02 13.00
CA ASN A 60 15.41 -2.54 14.28
C ASN A 60 13.91 -2.91 14.21
N PRO A 61 13.41 -3.69 15.18
CA PRO A 61 12.02 -4.16 15.16
C PRO A 61 10.99 -3.05 15.09
N SER A 62 11.22 -1.93 15.76
CA SER A 62 10.30 -0.78 15.74
C SER A 62 10.23 -0.15 14.35
N ALA A 63 11.38 0.01 13.67
CA ALA A 63 11.43 0.50 12.29
C ALA A 63 10.74 -0.46 11.30
N ILE A 64 10.96 -1.77 11.46
CA ILE A 64 10.30 -2.79 10.61
C ILE A 64 8.79 -2.78 10.81
N LEU A 65 8.31 -2.70 12.05
CA LEU A 65 6.86 -2.63 12.33
C LEU A 65 6.24 -1.36 11.74
N ALA A 66 6.90 -0.21 11.87
CA ALA A 66 6.43 1.04 11.27
C ALA A 66 6.33 0.94 9.74
N LEU A 67 7.33 0.36 9.07
CA LEU A 67 7.30 0.15 7.61
C LEU A 67 6.18 -0.82 7.19
N LEU A 68 5.92 -1.86 7.98
CA LEU A 68 4.82 -2.79 7.72
C LEU A 68 3.45 -2.10 7.90
N ASP A 69 3.30 -1.25 8.92
CA ASP A 69 2.08 -0.46 9.14
C ASP A 69 1.83 0.53 8.00
N GLU A 70 2.87 1.23 7.54
CA GLU A 70 2.80 2.13 6.38
C GLU A 70 2.40 1.37 5.10
N LEU A 71 2.96 0.18 4.89
CA LEU A 71 2.64 -0.66 3.74
C LEU A 71 1.18 -1.15 3.79
N ASP A 72 0.72 -1.64 4.94
CA ASP A 72 -0.66 -2.10 5.13
C ASP A 72 -1.66 -0.93 4.93
N ALA A 73 -1.29 0.28 5.38
CA ALA A 73 -2.08 1.49 5.13
C ALA A 73 -2.12 1.88 3.64
N ALA A 74 -0.99 1.78 2.94
CA ALA A 74 -0.91 2.04 1.50
C ALA A 74 -1.74 1.03 0.69
N GLU A 75 -1.65 -0.26 1.02
CA GLU A 75 -2.46 -1.32 0.39
C GLU A 75 -3.96 -1.09 0.61
N LYS A 76 -4.37 -0.74 1.84
CA LYS A 76 -5.75 -0.37 2.13
C LYS A 76 -6.20 0.83 1.30
N ARG A 77 -5.36 1.86 1.17
CA ARG A 77 -5.68 3.04 0.37
C ARG A 77 -5.83 2.72 -1.11
N ILE A 78 -4.98 1.84 -1.66
CA ILE A 78 -5.10 1.37 -3.04
C ILE A 78 -6.42 0.63 -3.22
N ALA A 79 -6.75 -0.31 -2.34
CA ALA A 79 -8.01 -1.05 -2.39
C ALA A 79 -9.25 -0.12 -2.31
N GLU A 80 -9.21 0.89 -1.46
CA GLU A 80 -10.27 1.92 -1.40
C GLU A 80 -10.40 2.69 -2.72
N LEU A 81 -9.28 3.06 -3.35
CA LEU A 81 -9.29 3.78 -4.62
C LEU A 81 -9.78 2.90 -5.78
N GLU A 82 -9.39 1.63 -5.81
CA GLU A 82 -9.85 0.64 -6.79
C GLU A 82 -11.33 0.31 -6.64
N ALA A 83 -11.85 0.32 -5.39
CA ALA A 83 -13.26 0.08 -5.12
C ALA A 83 -14.16 1.30 -5.45
N ARG A 84 -13.60 2.50 -5.64
CA ARG A 84 -14.39 3.69 -5.98
C ARG A 84 -15.02 3.53 -7.35
N THR A 85 -16.30 3.83 -7.43
CA THR A 85 -17.05 3.85 -8.68
C THR A 85 -17.49 5.27 -9.02
N VAL A 86 -17.65 5.54 -10.31
CA VAL A 86 -18.25 6.78 -10.81
C VAL A 86 -19.72 6.57 -11.15
N THR A 87 -20.55 7.57 -10.86
CA THR A 87 -21.95 7.59 -11.29
C THR A 87 -22.03 8.38 -12.58
N LEU A 88 -22.55 7.74 -13.64
CA LEU A 88 -22.81 8.41 -14.90
C LEU A 88 -24.23 8.98 -14.92
N PRO A 89 -24.49 10.03 -15.73
CA PRO A 89 -25.84 10.47 -15.99
C PRO A 89 -26.71 9.31 -16.49
N PRO A 90 -28.01 9.28 -16.11
CA PRO A 90 -28.90 8.22 -16.56
C PRO A 90 -29.13 8.30 -18.07
N GLU A 91 -29.61 7.18 -18.61
CA GLU A 91 -30.09 7.11 -19.98
C GLU A 91 -31.27 8.07 -20.17
N ARG A 92 -31.34 8.66 -21.35
CA ARG A 92 -32.47 9.51 -21.77
C ARG A 92 -33.52 8.63 -22.41
N PHE A 93 -34.78 8.95 -22.14
CA PHE A 93 -35.94 8.32 -22.78
C PHE A 93 -36.68 9.36 -23.59
N ARG A 94 -37.28 8.93 -24.71
CA ARG A 94 -38.12 9.76 -25.56
C ARG A 94 -39.37 10.20 -24.78
N TYR A 95 -39.76 11.47 -24.91
CA TYR A 95 -41.04 11.94 -24.42
C TYR A 95 -41.98 12.25 -25.60
N GLY A 96 -42.95 11.36 -25.87
CA GLY A 96 -43.95 11.53 -26.93
C GLY A 96 -43.50 11.06 -28.33
N GLU A 97 -44.23 11.46 -29.38
CA GLU A 97 -44.02 11.03 -30.79
C GLU A 97 -43.23 12.04 -31.65
N SER A 98 -42.40 12.89 -31.05
CA SER A 98 -41.60 13.87 -31.78
C SER A 98 -40.36 13.22 -32.42
N GLU A 99 -40.28 13.18 -33.75
CA GLU A 99 -39.09 12.71 -34.50
C GLU A 99 -37.83 13.55 -34.22
N TYR A 100 -37.98 14.81 -33.78
CA TYR A 100 -36.85 15.68 -33.39
C TYR A 100 -36.11 15.20 -32.14
N ASP A 101 -36.73 14.32 -31.33
CA ASP A 101 -36.18 13.83 -30.06
C ASP A 101 -35.26 12.60 -30.27
N ASP A 102 -35.36 11.91 -31.41
CA ASP A 102 -34.70 10.62 -31.63
C ASP A 102 -33.19 10.71 -31.81
N GLY A 103 -32.72 11.65 -32.62
CA GLY A 103 -31.28 11.83 -32.83
C GLY A 103 -30.56 12.21 -31.53
N TYR A 104 -31.19 13.04 -30.71
CA TYR A 104 -30.63 13.49 -29.44
C TYR A 104 -30.59 12.37 -28.40
N VAL A 105 -31.71 11.65 -28.20
CA VAL A 105 -31.79 10.53 -27.24
C VAL A 105 -30.82 9.40 -27.64
N ASN A 106 -30.79 9.02 -28.92
CA ASN A 106 -29.88 7.99 -29.41
C ASN A 106 -28.41 8.41 -29.27
N GLY A 107 -28.07 9.66 -29.61
CA GLY A 107 -26.72 10.18 -29.46
C GLY A 107 -26.25 10.24 -28.00
N TRP A 108 -27.11 10.69 -27.08
CA TRP A 108 -26.82 10.73 -25.64
C TRP A 108 -26.54 9.34 -25.08
N ASN A 109 -27.42 8.38 -25.37
CA ASN A 109 -27.30 7.01 -24.86
C ASN A 109 -26.09 6.29 -25.48
N ALA A 110 -25.83 6.48 -26.79
CA ALA A 110 -24.64 5.94 -27.45
C ALA A 110 -23.34 6.45 -26.81
N HIS A 111 -23.24 7.77 -26.59
CA HIS A 111 -22.07 8.35 -25.92
C HIS A 111 -21.93 7.86 -24.47
N GLY A 112 -23.04 7.67 -23.75
CA GLY A 112 -23.05 7.07 -22.42
C GLY A 112 -22.48 5.65 -22.40
N ILE A 113 -22.80 4.83 -23.41
CA ILE A 113 -22.24 3.48 -23.57
C ILE A 113 -20.73 3.55 -23.86
N GLU A 114 -20.29 4.38 -24.81
CA GLU A 114 -18.87 4.57 -25.12
C GLU A 114 -18.06 5.02 -23.90
N THR A 115 -18.61 5.96 -23.12
CA THR A 115 -18.01 6.44 -21.87
C THR A 115 -17.86 5.32 -20.85
N LYS A 116 -18.89 4.47 -20.66
CA LYS A 116 -18.81 3.28 -19.79
C LYS A 116 -17.70 2.33 -20.23
N VAL A 117 -17.57 2.08 -21.53
CA VAL A 117 -16.53 1.21 -22.09
C VAL A 117 -15.14 1.79 -21.84
N ALA A 118 -14.94 3.08 -22.12
CA ALA A 118 -13.66 3.75 -21.91
C ALA A 118 -13.23 3.75 -20.43
N LEU A 119 -14.16 3.99 -19.51
CA LEU A 119 -13.89 3.94 -18.07
C LEU A 119 -13.48 2.54 -17.61
N ARG A 120 -14.20 1.50 -18.05
CA ARG A 120 -13.85 0.11 -17.73
C ARG A 120 -12.50 -0.30 -18.32
N ALA A 121 -12.21 0.12 -19.55
CA ALA A 121 -10.91 -0.11 -20.19
C ALA A 121 -9.76 0.59 -19.43
N ALA A 122 -10.04 1.72 -18.78
CA ALA A 122 -9.11 2.41 -17.88
C ALA A 122 -9.09 1.84 -16.44
N GLY A 123 -9.83 0.75 -16.16
CA GLY A 123 -9.91 0.13 -14.83
C GLY A 123 -10.77 0.90 -13.82
N ILE A 124 -11.59 1.85 -14.27
CA ILE A 124 -12.47 2.66 -13.40
C ILE A 124 -13.84 1.99 -13.30
N GLY A 125 -14.26 1.67 -12.08
CA GLY A 125 -15.58 1.12 -11.82
C GLY A 125 -16.69 2.12 -12.12
N VAL A 126 -17.81 1.66 -12.68
CA VAL A 126 -19.01 2.47 -12.94
C VAL A 126 -20.16 1.92 -12.12
N LYS A 127 -20.85 2.78 -11.38
CA LYS A 127 -22.02 2.39 -10.59
C LYS A 127 -23.17 2.05 -11.55
N GLU A 128 -23.72 0.84 -11.42
CA GLU A 128 -24.95 0.47 -12.11
C GLU A 128 -26.13 1.13 -11.38
N VAL A 129 -26.99 1.80 -12.16
CA VAL A 129 -28.15 2.58 -11.68
C VAL A 129 -29.41 1.76 -11.90
#